data_AF-A0A4R6QP76-F1
#
_entry.id   AF-A0A4R6QP76-F1
#
_cell.length_a   1.000
_cell.length_b   1.000
_cell.length_c   1.000
_cell.angle_alpha   90.00
_cell.angle_beta   90.00
_cell.angle_gamma   90.00
#
_symmetry.space_group_name_H-M   'P 1'
#
loop_
_entity.id
_entity.type
_entity.pdbx_description
1 polymer ?
#
loop_
_entity_poly.entity_id
_entity_poly.type
_entity_poly.pdbx_seq_one_letter_code
_entity_poly.pdbx_strand_id
1 'polypeptide(L)'
;MHRFGSDQDQPANVPMTPPRFAQIGEGPIAKGSGPSDFLCSSCGNLLVAGYEPRKLVAVGIECGRCHAISTTEPWPDGEPMPLGLITLGTAGRFCISAPLDLADATISCDQEIARIRGVNGIRDDARTGTQLGLDWLQSVERQMRELCRGFDDCLATTQRAMNAGNHRFLDHPPAWALLTLQKGLTAGGLNLHGDHGIAVNFLQVVEHLISRWQHHPHFRGISYALIHEFPHAVAQFIACTYLADLGNPIGFNDAKLHRGQSPDMFINFGPTTQIGIEVKAPADLQWPRPMPDLARLERIIIKQLKRAAEQLSVDVGGIVVLGASVASPLLRTALEPLLIDLGRRKKVPSHIAGIGCVCTNPSATFAPRSAREFSLSSSADAFAVLNPRFPYPQVLTLSRQG
;
A
#
# COMPACT_ATOMS: atom_id res chain seq x y z
N MET A 1 33.96 -42.61 -36.73
CA MET A 1 33.06 -41.66 -37.44
C MET A 1 32.14 -41.07 -36.38
N HIS A 2 32.10 -39.79 -36.01
CA HIS A 2 32.72 -38.54 -36.46
C HIS A 2 32.99 -37.67 -35.22
N ARG A 3 34.13 -36.96 -35.19
CA ARG A 3 34.36 -35.77 -34.36
C ARG A 3 33.97 -34.54 -35.17
N PHE A 4 33.39 -33.52 -34.52
CA PHE A 4 33.56 -32.06 -34.69
C PHE A 4 32.86 -31.43 -33.44
N GLY A 5 33.53 -30.66 -32.56
CA GLY A 5 33.93 -29.26 -32.75
C GLY A 5 32.66 -28.39 -32.71
N SER A 6 32.42 -27.48 -31.77
CA SER A 6 33.30 -26.42 -31.27
C SER A 6 32.63 -25.69 -30.10
N ASP A 7 33.46 -25.06 -29.27
CA ASP A 7 33.12 -24.07 -28.26
C ASP A 7 32.04 -23.11 -28.73
N GLN A 8 30.89 -23.07 -28.04
CA GLN A 8 30.07 -21.86 -28.01
C GLN A 8 30.64 -20.97 -26.92
N ASP A 9 31.39 -19.96 -27.38
CA ASP A 9 31.64 -18.73 -26.66
C ASP A 9 30.37 -18.29 -25.92
N GLN A 10 30.32 -18.54 -24.60
CA GLN A 10 29.49 -17.72 -23.74
C GLN A 10 30.09 -16.31 -23.84
N PRO A 11 29.33 -15.29 -24.29
CA PRO A 11 29.85 -13.95 -24.34
C PRO A 11 30.31 -13.59 -22.93
N ALA A 12 31.59 -13.27 -22.81
CA ALA A 12 32.18 -12.76 -21.59
C ALA A 12 31.26 -11.70 -21.00
N ASN A 13 31.09 -11.74 -19.68
CA ASN A 13 30.31 -10.81 -18.89
C ASN A 13 30.89 -9.38 -19.08
N VAL A 14 30.53 -8.73 -20.20
CA VAL A 14 30.90 -7.34 -20.46
C VAL A 14 30.21 -6.55 -19.35
N PRO A 15 30.96 -5.79 -18.53
CA PRO A 15 30.34 -4.97 -17.49
C PRO A 15 29.36 -4.03 -18.17
N MET A 16 28.06 -4.32 -18.00
CA MET A 16 27.00 -3.55 -18.61
C MET A 16 27.09 -2.15 -18.05
N THR A 17 27.34 -1.19 -18.93
CA THR A 17 27.46 0.19 -18.54
C THR A 17 26.08 0.72 -18.17
N PRO A 18 25.89 1.36 -17.00
CA PRO A 18 24.60 1.88 -16.59
C PRO A 18 23.98 2.78 -17.68
N PRO A 19 22.65 2.76 -17.82
CA PRO A 19 21.98 3.52 -18.87
C PRO A 19 22.24 5.02 -18.68
N ARG A 20 22.64 5.67 -19.77
CA ARG A 20 22.95 7.10 -19.74
C ARG A 20 22.63 7.80 -21.05
N PHE A 21 22.27 9.07 -20.95
CA PHE A 21 22.23 9.96 -22.10
C PHE A 21 23.64 10.44 -22.45
N ALA A 22 23.94 10.57 -23.74
CA ALA A 22 25.14 11.20 -24.24
C ALA A 22 24.77 12.52 -24.94
N GLN A 23 25.29 13.62 -24.39
CA GLN A 23 25.10 14.95 -24.94
C GLN A 23 25.94 15.10 -26.22
N ILE A 24 25.27 15.39 -27.34
CA ILE A 24 25.95 15.72 -28.59
C ILE A 24 26.10 17.25 -28.67
N GLY A 25 27.34 17.74 -28.59
CA GLY A 25 27.65 19.18 -28.59
C GLY A 25 27.55 19.82 -27.21
N GLU A 26 27.35 21.15 -27.18
CA GLU A 26 27.36 21.95 -25.94
C GLU A 26 25.95 22.33 -25.43
N GLY A 27 24.89 22.09 -26.23
CA GLY A 27 23.51 22.39 -25.84
C GLY A 27 22.91 21.33 -24.90
N PRO A 28 21.92 21.67 -24.06
CA PRO A 28 21.36 20.74 -23.08
C PRO A 28 20.66 19.54 -23.73
N ILE A 29 20.71 18.37 -23.09
CA ILE A 29 20.02 17.16 -23.57
C ILE A 29 18.51 17.21 -23.36
N ALA A 30 18.05 18.07 -22.44
CA ALA A 30 16.65 18.22 -22.08
C ALA A 30 16.37 19.63 -21.58
N LYS A 31 15.11 20.05 -21.74
CA LYS A 31 14.59 21.32 -21.22
C LYS A 31 13.33 21.05 -20.42
N GLY A 32 13.24 21.64 -19.24
CA GLY A 32 12.06 21.62 -18.37
C GLY A 32 11.71 23.01 -17.86
N SER A 33 10.80 23.07 -16.90
CA SER A 33 10.35 24.29 -16.23
C SER A 33 10.80 24.38 -14.77
N GLY A 34 11.78 23.56 -14.39
CA GLY A 34 12.30 23.54 -13.03
C GLY A 34 13.05 24.81 -12.65
N PRO A 35 13.23 25.05 -11.34
CA PRO A 35 13.79 26.30 -10.83
C PRO A 35 15.32 26.41 -11.01
N SER A 36 15.99 25.32 -11.38
CA SER A 36 17.44 25.21 -11.42
C SER A 36 17.90 24.42 -12.63
N ASP A 37 19.09 24.72 -13.14
CA ASP A 37 19.74 23.92 -14.17
C ASP A 37 20.52 22.74 -13.58
N PHE A 38 20.62 21.63 -14.31
CA PHE A 38 21.52 20.52 -13.98
C PHE A 38 22.81 20.66 -14.77
N LEU A 39 23.93 20.80 -14.06
CA LEU A 39 25.25 21.04 -14.63
C LEU A 39 26.14 19.81 -14.49
N CYS A 40 27.12 19.70 -15.39
CA CYS A 40 28.16 18.69 -15.30
C CYS A 40 28.99 18.90 -14.03
N SER A 41 29.05 17.89 -13.17
CA SER A 41 29.80 17.90 -11.91
C SER A 41 31.30 18.14 -12.07
N SER A 42 31.87 17.90 -13.25
CA SER A 42 33.31 18.06 -13.52
C SER A 42 33.67 19.42 -14.12
N CYS A 43 32.99 19.85 -15.19
CA CYS A 43 33.35 21.06 -15.94
C CYS A 43 32.30 22.18 -15.93
N GLY A 44 31.18 21.98 -15.24
CA GLY A 44 30.09 22.97 -15.15
C GLY A 44 29.27 23.14 -16.43
N ASN A 45 29.49 22.34 -17.47
CA ASN A 45 28.70 22.42 -18.71
C ASN A 45 27.20 22.18 -18.42
N LEU A 46 26.33 22.95 -19.05
CA LEU A 46 24.88 22.77 -18.92
C LEU A 46 24.46 21.43 -19.53
N LEU A 47 23.83 20.57 -18.72
CA LEU A 47 23.32 19.26 -19.16
C LEU A 47 21.81 19.27 -19.35
N VAL A 48 21.07 19.86 -18.40
CA VAL A 48 19.61 20.02 -18.48
C VAL A 48 19.26 21.45 -18.08
N ALA A 49 18.50 22.14 -18.93
CA ALA A 49 17.97 23.46 -18.60
C ALA A 49 16.63 23.32 -17.86
N GLY A 50 16.42 24.04 -16.76
CA GLY A 50 15.17 23.95 -15.98
C GLY A 50 14.89 22.53 -15.46
N TYR A 51 15.89 21.93 -14.80
CA TYR A 51 15.83 20.58 -14.23
C TYR A 51 14.78 20.45 -13.12
N GLU A 52 13.94 19.43 -13.26
CA GLU A 52 12.97 19.00 -12.25
C GLU A 52 13.34 17.59 -11.76
N PRO A 53 13.65 17.40 -10.45
CA PRO A 53 14.10 16.12 -9.92
C PRO A 53 13.18 14.93 -10.23
N ARG A 54 11.87 15.17 -10.29
CA ARG A 54 10.86 14.14 -10.55
C ARG A 54 10.69 13.76 -12.03
N LYS A 55 11.33 14.44 -12.97
CA LYS A 55 11.21 14.14 -14.42
C LYS A 55 12.39 13.36 -14.98
N LEU A 56 13.60 13.56 -14.43
CA LEU A 56 14.79 12.78 -14.77
C LEU A 56 15.40 12.21 -13.49
N VAL A 57 15.19 10.92 -13.26
CA VAL A 57 15.37 10.28 -11.94
C VAL A 57 16.44 9.19 -12.02
N ALA A 58 17.53 9.35 -11.26
CA ALA A 58 18.68 8.45 -11.25
C ALA A 58 19.23 8.10 -12.65
N VAL A 59 19.24 9.09 -13.56
CA VAL A 59 19.73 8.92 -14.93
C VAL A 59 21.14 9.48 -15.04
N GLY A 60 22.05 8.71 -15.62
CA GLY A 60 23.39 9.21 -15.97
C GLY A 60 23.36 10.09 -17.21
N ILE A 61 24.12 11.17 -17.21
CA ILE A 61 24.29 12.07 -18.35
C ILE A 61 25.79 12.27 -18.61
N GLU A 62 26.26 11.78 -19.75
CA GLU A 62 27.62 11.95 -20.24
C GLU A 62 27.77 13.33 -20.92
N CYS A 63 28.65 14.16 -20.36
CA CYS A 63 28.89 15.51 -20.84
C CYS A 63 29.58 15.53 -22.21
N GLY A 64 29.05 16.30 -23.16
CA GLY A 64 29.62 16.42 -24.51
C GLY A 64 31.00 17.11 -24.54
N ARG A 65 31.34 17.90 -23.51
CA ARG A 65 32.59 18.67 -23.40
C ARG A 65 33.73 17.90 -22.74
N CYS A 66 33.47 17.23 -21.63
CA CYS A 66 34.52 16.57 -20.82
C CYS A 66 34.32 15.06 -20.66
N HIS A 67 33.25 14.49 -21.21
CA HIS A 67 32.88 13.07 -21.12
C HIS A 67 32.63 12.54 -19.69
N ALA A 68 32.71 13.39 -18.66
CA ALA A 68 32.31 13.02 -17.31
C ALA A 68 30.81 12.73 -17.25
N ILE A 69 30.45 11.73 -16.45
CA ILE A 69 29.05 11.34 -16.23
C ILE A 69 28.57 11.99 -14.94
N SER A 70 27.46 12.71 -15.03
CA SER A 70 26.74 13.24 -13.86
C SER A 70 25.39 12.54 -13.75
N THR A 71 25.02 12.13 -12.54
CA THR A 71 23.77 11.38 -12.29
C THR A 71 22.75 12.28 -11.64
N THR A 72 21.52 12.28 -12.14
CA THR A 72 20.42 13.04 -11.56
C THR A 72 19.96 12.44 -10.23
N GLU A 73 19.15 13.18 -9.46
CA GLU A 73 18.70 12.75 -8.13
C GLU A 73 17.88 11.45 -8.19
N PRO A 74 18.04 10.57 -7.18
CA PRO A 74 17.20 9.38 -7.05
C PRO A 74 15.77 9.72 -6.61
N TRP A 75 14.84 8.80 -6.83
CA TRP A 75 13.47 8.93 -6.34
C TRP A 75 13.44 8.79 -4.81
N PRO A 76 12.58 9.55 -4.11
CA PRO A 76 12.47 9.42 -2.66
C PRO A 76 12.04 8.03 -2.20
N ASP A 77 12.68 7.54 -1.14
CA ASP A 77 12.19 6.37 -0.41
C ASP A 77 10.82 6.66 0.22
N GLY A 78 9.95 5.65 0.25
CA GLY A 78 8.56 5.78 0.72
C GLY A 78 7.57 6.24 -0.34
N GLU A 79 8.02 6.68 -1.51
CA GLU A 79 7.16 7.07 -2.63
C GLU A 79 7.15 6.05 -3.78
N PRO A 80 5.98 5.66 -4.30
CA PRO A 80 5.90 4.79 -5.48
C PRO A 80 6.42 5.48 -6.74
N MET A 81 6.97 4.72 -7.68
CA MET A 81 7.22 5.23 -9.03
C MET A 81 5.90 5.60 -9.72
N PRO A 82 5.88 6.66 -10.55
CA PRO A 82 4.67 7.05 -11.28
C PRO A 82 4.27 6.02 -12.33
N LEU A 83 2.98 5.94 -12.65
CA LEU A 83 2.47 5.08 -13.74
C LEU A 83 2.95 5.56 -15.11
N GLY A 84 3.04 6.88 -15.33
CA GLY A 84 3.56 7.51 -16.55
C GLY A 84 5.10 7.48 -16.67
N LEU A 85 5.70 6.32 -16.41
CA LEU A 85 7.16 6.15 -16.38
C LEU A 85 7.71 5.66 -17.73
N ILE A 86 8.75 6.33 -18.21
CA ILE A 86 9.58 5.91 -19.33
C ILE A 86 10.87 5.32 -18.74
N THR A 87 11.21 4.08 -19.13
CA THR A 87 12.47 3.44 -18.72
C THR A 87 13.52 3.51 -19.83
N LEU A 88 14.77 3.77 -19.45
CA LEU A 88 15.96 3.59 -20.29
C LEU A 88 16.48 2.15 -20.32
N GLY A 89 15.79 1.22 -19.64
CA GLY A 89 16.24 -0.16 -19.50
C GLY A 89 17.36 -0.32 -18.48
N THR A 90 18.11 -1.42 -18.59
CA THR A 90 19.19 -1.80 -17.67
C THR A 90 20.58 -1.33 -18.12
N ALA A 91 20.77 -0.99 -19.39
CA ALA A 91 22.06 -0.58 -19.94
C ALA A 91 21.86 0.18 -21.25
N GLY A 92 22.82 1.04 -21.59
CA GLY A 92 22.83 1.71 -22.88
C GLY A 92 23.45 3.11 -22.85
N ARG A 93 23.89 3.56 -24.02
CA ARG A 93 24.33 4.93 -24.25
C ARG A 93 23.41 5.58 -25.29
N PHE A 94 22.53 6.46 -24.83
CA PHE A 94 21.47 7.06 -25.63
C PHE A 94 21.91 8.43 -26.13
N CYS A 95 22.25 8.53 -27.40
CA CYS A 95 22.69 9.77 -28.03
C CYS A 95 21.48 10.67 -28.33
N ILE A 96 21.44 11.86 -27.73
CA ILE A 96 20.36 12.83 -27.92
C ILE A 96 20.85 13.94 -28.84
N SER A 97 20.29 14.02 -30.05
CA SER A 97 20.67 14.99 -31.08
C SER A 97 19.91 16.31 -30.98
N ALA A 98 18.77 16.33 -30.28
CA ALA A 98 17.99 17.53 -30.01
C ALA A 98 17.44 17.48 -28.56
N PRO A 99 17.34 18.62 -27.86
CA PRO A 99 16.89 18.63 -26.48
C PRO A 99 15.49 17.99 -26.34
N LEU A 100 15.36 17.04 -25.42
CA LEU A 100 14.08 16.46 -25.06
C LEU A 100 13.20 17.50 -24.35
N ASP A 101 11.93 17.56 -24.71
CA ASP A 101 10.90 18.21 -23.90
C ASP A 101 10.42 17.20 -22.85
N LEU A 102 10.63 17.52 -21.57
CA LEU A 102 10.31 16.61 -20.47
C LEU A 102 8.82 16.57 -20.12
N ALA A 103 7.96 17.39 -20.74
CA ALA A 103 6.49 17.40 -20.59
C ALA A 103 6.01 16.96 -19.18
N ASP A 104 5.04 16.04 -19.11
CA ASP A 104 4.56 15.41 -17.86
C ASP A 104 5.12 13.99 -17.65
N ALA A 105 6.21 13.63 -18.34
CA ALA A 105 6.78 12.29 -18.25
C ALA A 105 7.85 12.21 -17.16
N THR A 106 7.94 11.05 -16.50
CA THR A 106 9.09 10.70 -15.67
C THR A 106 9.96 9.72 -16.43
N ILE A 107 11.27 9.97 -16.50
CA ILE A 107 12.25 9.07 -17.10
C ILE A 107 13.19 8.56 -16.01
N SER A 108 13.39 7.24 -15.97
CA SER A 108 14.32 6.58 -15.03
C SER A 108 14.98 5.36 -15.65
N CYS A 109 15.77 4.63 -14.87
CA CYS A 109 16.41 3.38 -15.24
C CYS A 109 15.85 2.18 -14.46
N ASP A 110 16.00 0.97 -15.00
CA ASP A 110 15.47 -0.24 -14.37
C ASP A 110 16.08 -0.52 -12.99
N GLN A 111 17.32 -0.11 -12.75
CA GLN A 111 17.98 -0.24 -11.44
C GLN A 111 17.25 0.59 -10.38
N GLU A 112 16.88 1.82 -10.71
CA GLU A 112 16.18 2.71 -9.78
C GLU A 112 14.74 2.25 -9.56
N ILE A 113 14.07 1.79 -10.62
CA ILE A 113 12.75 1.18 -10.54
C ILE A 113 12.78 -0.04 -9.61
N ALA A 114 13.78 -0.91 -9.76
CA ALA A 114 13.95 -2.07 -8.91
C ALA A 114 14.27 -1.69 -7.46
N ARG A 115 15.10 -0.65 -7.24
CA ARG A 115 15.40 -0.12 -5.91
C ARG A 115 14.13 0.35 -5.20
N ILE A 116 13.35 1.21 -5.86
CA ILE A 116 12.10 1.74 -5.30
C ILE A 116 11.07 0.63 -5.06
N ARG A 117 10.93 -0.32 -6.00
CA ARG A 117 10.06 -1.49 -5.79
C ARG A 117 10.53 -2.37 -4.63
N GLY A 118 11.83 -2.53 -4.43
CA GLY A 118 12.38 -3.32 -3.32
C GLY A 118 12.16 -2.69 -1.94
N VAL A 119 12.16 -1.35 -1.87
CA VAL A 119 11.99 -0.61 -0.61
C VAL A 119 10.50 -0.34 -0.30
N ASN A 120 9.71 0.01 -1.32
CA ASN A 120 8.32 0.46 -1.14
C ASN A 120 7.28 -0.60 -1.54
N GLY A 121 7.67 -1.58 -2.36
CA GLY A 121 6.76 -2.61 -2.85
C GLY A 121 6.34 -3.60 -1.78
N ILE A 122 5.22 -4.25 -2.03
CA ILE A 122 4.70 -5.32 -1.18
C ILE A 122 5.63 -6.54 -1.22
N ARG A 123 5.83 -7.20 -0.07
CA ARG A 123 6.55 -8.48 0.01
C ARG A 123 5.59 -9.64 -0.03
N ASP A 124 6.01 -10.80 -0.54
CA ASP A 124 5.22 -12.04 -0.49
C ASP A 124 4.78 -12.43 0.92
N ASP A 125 3.62 -13.08 1.04
CA ASP A 125 3.13 -13.57 2.33
C ASP A 125 4.00 -14.75 2.79
N ALA A 126 4.89 -14.50 3.75
CA ALA A 126 5.79 -15.50 4.30
C ALA A 126 5.14 -16.41 5.35
N ARG A 127 3.81 -16.34 5.56
CA ARG A 127 3.13 -17.15 6.59
C ARG A 127 3.25 -18.64 6.29
N THR A 128 4.05 -19.33 7.11
CA THR A 128 3.94 -20.77 7.34
C THR A 128 2.82 -21.01 8.34
N GLY A 129 2.02 -22.07 8.16
CA GLY A 129 0.82 -22.32 8.99
C GLY A 129 1.05 -22.08 10.49
N THR A 130 0.24 -21.21 11.09
CA THR A 130 0.38 -20.79 12.49
C THR A 130 -0.13 -21.87 13.44
N GLN A 131 0.68 -22.27 14.42
CA GLN A 131 0.23 -23.09 15.54
C GLN A 131 -0.26 -22.19 16.68
N LEU A 132 -1.55 -22.28 17.01
CA LEU A 132 -2.14 -21.52 18.11
C LEU A 132 -1.61 -22.04 19.46
N GLY A 133 -0.89 -21.19 20.19
CA GLY A 133 -0.30 -21.53 21.48
C GLY A 133 0.28 -20.31 22.17
N LEU A 134 0.78 -20.49 23.40
CA LEU A 134 1.37 -19.41 24.18
C LEU A 134 2.62 -18.82 23.51
N ASP A 135 3.45 -19.66 22.88
CA ASP A 135 4.66 -19.22 22.16
C ASP A 135 4.31 -18.29 20.99
N TRP A 136 3.23 -18.60 20.26
CA TRP A 136 2.74 -17.73 19.20
C TRP A 136 2.28 -16.39 19.74
N LEU A 137 1.47 -16.38 20.81
CA LEU A 137 1.01 -15.14 21.44
C LEU A 137 2.18 -14.28 21.94
N GLN A 138 3.19 -14.90 22.54
CA GLN A 138 4.41 -14.21 22.98
C GLN A 138 5.19 -13.60 21.79
N SER A 139 5.28 -14.32 20.67
CA SER A 139 5.91 -13.82 19.46
C SER A 139 5.17 -12.60 18.89
N VAL A 140 3.84 -12.66 18.81
CA VAL A 140 3.00 -11.53 18.35
C VAL A 140 3.12 -10.34 19.30
N GLU A 141 3.04 -10.58 20.60
CA GLU A 141 3.20 -9.54 21.62
C GLU A 141 4.56 -8.84 21.50
N ARG A 142 5.65 -9.60 21.35
CA ARG A 142 7.00 -9.04 21.14
C ARG A 142 7.06 -8.18 19.87
N GLN A 143 6.56 -8.67 18.74
CA GLN A 143 6.55 -7.91 17.49
C GLN A 143 5.77 -6.59 17.64
N MET A 144 4.61 -6.64 18.30
CA MET A 144 3.81 -5.43 18.56
C MET A 144 4.54 -4.45 19.47
N ARG A 145 5.26 -4.90 20.50
CA ARG A 145 6.08 -4.04 21.37
C ARG A 145 7.24 -3.39 20.61
N GLU A 146 7.86 -4.12 19.70
CA GLU A 146 8.98 -3.64 18.89
C GLU A 146 8.54 -2.60 17.83
N LEU A 147 7.37 -2.81 17.22
CA LEU A 147 6.91 -2.01 16.09
C LEU A 147 5.96 -0.88 16.48
N CYS A 148 5.06 -1.10 17.45
CA CYS A 148 4.02 -0.16 17.85
C CYS A 148 4.36 0.52 19.17
N ARG A 149 4.86 1.76 19.10
CA ARG A 149 5.16 2.57 20.29
C ARG A 149 3.91 2.75 21.16
N GLY A 150 4.02 2.43 22.45
CA GLY A 150 2.94 2.59 23.44
C GLY A 150 2.06 1.36 23.64
N PHE A 151 2.40 0.21 23.01
CA PHE A 151 1.61 -1.01 23.14
C PHE A 151 1.48 -1.52 24.58
N ASP A 152 2.48 -1.30 25.44
CA ASP A 152 2.46 -1.66 26.86
C ASP A 152 1.34 -0.94 27.61
N ASP A 153 1.13 0.34 27.32
CA ASP A 153 0.06 1.14 27.91
C ASP A 153 -1.32 0.67 27.44
N CYS A 154 -1.41 0.25 26.16
CA CYS A 154 -2.61 -0.40 25.61
C CYS A 154 -2.93 -1.70 26.35
N LEU A 155 -1.95 -2.59 26.55
CA LEU A 155 -2.13 -3.83 27.31
C LEU A 155 -2.61 -3.56 28.74
N ALA A 156 -1.96 -2.64 29.46
CA ALA A 156 -2.33 -2.29 30.83
C ALA A 156 -3.75 -1.68 30.91
N THR A 157 -4.10 -0.81 29.96
CA THR A 157 -5.41 -0.16 29.91
C THR A 157 -6.52 -1.15 29.57
N THR A 158 -6.29 -2.02 28.59
CA THR A 158 -7.22 -3.09 28.23
C THR A 158 -7.44 -4.06 29.38
N GLN A 159 -6.38 -4.50 30.07
CA GLN A 159 -6.50 -5.40 31.21
C GLN A 159 -7.36 -4.79 32.33
N ARG A 160 -7.15 -3.50 32.65
CA ARG A 160 -7.97 -2.77 33.63
C ARG A 160 -9.44 -2.70 33.20
N ALA A 161 -9.70 -2.42 31.92
CA ALA A 161 -11.05 -2.35 31.38
C ALA A 161 -11.78 -3.71 31.43
N MET A 162 -11.07 -4.79 31.07
CA MET A 162 -11.58 -6.17 31.17
C MET A 162 -11.93 -6.54 32.62
N ASN A 163 -11.06 -6.22 33.58
CA ASN A 163 -11.30 -6.49 35.00
C ASN A 163 -12.49 -5.68 35.55
N ALA A 164 -12.69 -4.46 35.06
CA ALA A 164 -13.80 -3.60 35.43
C ALA A 164 -15.11 -3.92 34.69
N GLY A 165 -15.11 -4.86 33.74
CA GLY A 165 -16.29 -5.25 32.96
C GLY A 165 -16.84 -4.15 32.06
N ASN A 166 -16.03 -3.17 31.64
CA ASN A 166 -16.47 -2.08 30.76
C ASN A 166 -15.98 -2.27 29.32
N HIS A 167 -16.67 -1.69 28.35
CA HIS A 167 -16.40 -1.90 26.92
C HIS A 167 -15.13 -1.24 26.38
N ARG A 168 -14.38 -0.47 27.19
CA ARG A 168 -13.16 0.23 26.73
C ARG A 168 -12.01 -0.72 26.42
N PHE A 169 -12.11 -2.01 26.78
CA PHE A 169 -11.16 -3.01 26.30
C PHE A 169 -11.13 -3.11 24.76
N LEU A 170 -12.20 -2.67 24.07
CA LEU A 170 -12.29 -2.64 22.62
C LEU A 170 -11.57 -1.45 21.97
N ASP A 171 -11.10 -0.48 22.77
CA ASP A 171 -10.35 0.67 22.26
C ASP A 171 -8.98 0.22 21.68
N HIS A 172 -8.47 -0.95 22.10
CA HIS A 172 -7.21 -1.53 21.64
C HIS A 172 -7.39 -3.01 21.25
N PRO A 173 -7.97 -3.31 20.07
CA PRO A 173 -8.35 -4.67 19.70
C PRO A 173 -7.21 -5.71 19.72
N PRO A 174 -5.97 -5.42 19.26
CA PRO A 174 -4.86 -6.37 19.37
C PRO A 174 -4.48 -6.71 20.82
N ALA A 175 -4.49 -5.71 21.71
CA ALA A 175 -4.22 -5.92 23.13
C ALA A 175 -5.32 -6.79 23.77
N TRP A 176 -6.59 -6.52 23.46
CA TRP A 176 -7.71 -7.35 23.91
C TRP A 176 -7.61 -8.78 23.41
N ALA A 177 -7.25 -8.96 22.15
CA ALA A 177 -7.10 -10.27 21.54
C ALA A 177 -6.01 -11.11 22.23
N LEU A 178 -4.84 -10.52 22.50
CA LEU A 178 -3.76 -11.18 23.25
C LEU A 178 -4.23 -11.63 24.63
N LEU A 179 -4.78 -10.70 25.44
CA LEU A 179 -5.19 -10.99 26.82
C LEU A 179 -6.32 -12.04 26.88
N THR A 180 -7.27 -11.97 25.95
CA THR A 180 -8.39 -12.92 25.85
C THR A 180 -7.88 -14.33 25.53
N LEU A 181 -6.98 -14.47 24.56
CA LEU A 181 -6.43 -15.76 24.16
C LEU A 181 -5.47 -16.33 25.22
N GLN A 182 -4.64 -15.49 25.85
CA GLN A 182 -3.78 -15.89 26.96
C GLN A 182 -4.60 -16.47 28.13
N LYS A 183 -5.69 -15.79 28.50
CA LYS A 183 -6.62 -16.27 29.54
C LYS A 183 -7.27 -17.60 29.16
N GLY A 184 -7.77 -17.72 27.93
CA GLY A 184 -8.42 -18.95 27.46
C GLY A 184 -7.47 -20.15 27.41
N LEU A 185 -6.25 -19.98 26.89
CA LEU A 185 -5.24 -21.03 26.86
C LEU A 185 -4.82 -21.46 28.27
N THR A 186 -4.63 -20.51 29.18
CA THR A 186 -4.27 -20.80 30.59
C THR A 186 -5.40 -21.53 31.32
N ALA A 187 -6.66 -21.23 30.98
CA ALA A 187 -7.85 -21.91 31.51
C ALA A 187 -8.12 -23.29 30.88
N GLY A 188 -7.31 -23.72 29.90
CA GLY A 188 -7.38 -25.06 29.32
C GLY A 188 -8.35 -25.24 28.16
N GLY A 189 -8.86 -24.16 27.54
CA GLY A 189 -9.75 -24.32 26.38
C GLY A 189 -10.11 -23.02 25.66
N LEU A 190 -10.31 -23.11 24.34
CA LEU A 190 -10.72 -21.99 23.51
C LEU A 190 -12.07 -22.24 22.83
N ASN A 191 -13.01 -21.28 22.95
CA ASN A 191 -14.23 -21.26 22.14
C ASN A 191 -14.01 -20.44 20.86
N LEU A 192 -13.60 -21.12 19.81
CA LEU A 192 -13.25 -20.48 18.55
C LEU A 192 -14.47 -20.07 17.70
N HIS A 193 -15.68 -20.44 18.11
CA HIS A 193 -16.94 -19.94 17.52
C HIS A 193 -17.45 -18.66 18.18
N GLY A 194 -16.76 -18.16 19.21
CA GLY A 194 -17.06 -16.89 19.89
C GLY A 194 -15.89 -15.92 19.84
N ASP A 195 -15.74 -15.13 20.90
CA ASP A 195 -14.73 -14.06 21.01
C ASP A 195 -13.29 -14.53 20.77
N HIS A 196 -12.95 -15.79 21.09
CA HIS A 196 -11.60 -16.28 20.84
C HIS A 196 -11.31 -16.42 19.33
N GLY A 197 -12.32 -16.76 18.51
CA GLY A 197 -12.17 -16.80 17.06
C GLY A 197 -11.89 -15.40 16.47
N ILE A 198 -12.62 -14.40 16.96
CA ILE A 198 -12.41 -12.99 16.60
C ILE A 198 -11.02 -12.51 17.03
N ALA A 199 -10.60 -12.84 18.25
CA ALA A 199 -9.28 -12.50 18.76
C ALA A 199 -8.16 -13.12 17.90
N VAL A 200 -8.29 -14.40 17.52
CA VAL A 200 -7.33 -15.04 16.60
C VAL A 200 -7.28 -14.30 15.28
N ASN A 201 -8.43 -13.96 14.69
CA ASN A 201 -8.49 -13.23 13.42
C ASN A 201 -7.77 -11.88 13.48
N PHE A 202 -7.98 -11.09 14.54
CA PHE A 202 -7.30 -9.81 14.70
C PHE A 202 -5.78 -9.96 14.74
N LEU A 203 -5.25 -10.92 15.51
CA LEU A 203 -3.81 -11.13 15.58
C LEU A 203 -3.23 -11.66 14.27
N GLN A 204 -3.93 -12.56 13.59
CA GLN A 204 -3.50 -13.07 12.29
C GLN A 204 -3.46 -12.00 11.20
N VAL A 205 -4.46 -11.10 11.19
CA VAL A 205 -4.47 -9.95 10.28
C VAL A 205 -3.30 -9.04 10.59
N VAL A 206 -3.05 -8.71 11.86
CA VAL A 206 -1.89 -7.90 12.27
C VAL A 206 -0.58 -8.52 11.80
N GLU A 207 -0.35 -9.81 12.07
CA GLU A 207 0.86 -10.51 11.64
C GLU A 207 1.02 -10.50 10.12
N HIS A 208 -0.07 -10.73 9.38
CA HIS A 208 -0.05 -10.66 7.92
C HIS A 208 0.35 -9.26 7.45
N LEU A 209 -0.23 -8.21 8.01
CA LEU A 209 0.09 -6.85 7.60
C LEU A 209 1.53 -6.46 7.96
N ILE A 210 2.00 -6.86 9.14
CA ILE A 210 3.41 -6.67 9.56
C ILE A 210 4.35 -7.41 8.62
N SER A 211 4.10 -8.69 8.31
CA SER A 211 4.99 -9.47 7.45
C SER A 211 5.12 -8.89 6.05
N ARG A 212 4.02 -8.33 5.53
CA ARG A 212 3.91 -7.76 4.18
C ARG A 212 4.49 -6.34 4.07
N TRP A 213 4.48 -5.55 5.15
CA TRP A 213 4.73 -4.11 5.07
C TRP A 213 5.76 -3.53 6.04
N GLN A 214 6.26 -4.29 7.03
CA GLN A 214 7.14 -3.75 8.07
C GLN A 214 8.45 -3.11 7.55
N HIS A 215 8.87 -3.47 6.33
CA HIS A 215 10.06 -2.91 5.68
C HIS A 215 9.82 -1.55 5.04
N HIS A 216 8.57 -1.16 4.81
CA HIS A 216 8.24 0.09 4.14
C HIS A 216 8.74 1.28 4.98
N PRO A 217 9.38 2.31 4.39
CA PRO A 217 9.97 3.43 5.13
C PRO A 217 9.00 4.15 6.07
N HIS A 218 7.74 4.28 5.65
CA HIS A 218 6.69 4.92 6.46
C HIS A 218 5.99 3.99 7.47
N PHE A 219 6.28 2.67 7.48
CA PHE A 219 5.55 1.69 8.30
C PHE A 219 5.53 2.05 9.78
N ARG A 220 6.67 2.46 10.36
CA ARG A 220 6.75 2.84 11.77
C ARG A 220 5.83 4.02 12.10
N GLY A 221 5.69 4.99 11.20
CA GLY A 221 4.81 6.14 11.38
C GLY A 221 3.33 5.74 11.43
N ILE A 222 2.92 4.84 10.54
CA ILE A 222 1.53 4.37 10.42
C ILE A 222 1.18 3.24 11.41
N SER A 223 2.17 2.50 11.92
CA SER A 223 1.98 1.39 12.87
C SER A 223 1.32 1.82 14.19
N TYR A 224 1.39 3.10 14.55
CA TYR A 224 0.63 3.66 15.68
C TYR A 224 -0.89 3.52 15.49
N ALA A 225 -1.38 3.62 14.25
CA ALA A 225 -2.80 3.45 13.95
C ALA A 225 -3.25 1.99 14.17
N LEU A 226 -2.36 1.00 14.11
CA LEU A 226 -2.69 -0.41 14.39
C LEU A 226 -3.10 -0.65 15.87
N ILE A 227 -2.80 0.28 16.78
CA ILE A 227 -3.14 0.12 18.21
C ILE A 227 -4.21 1.12 18.68
N HIS A 228 -4.35 2.27 18.02
CA HIS A 228 -5.29 3.33 18.42
C HIS A 228 -6.45 3.54 17.44
N GLU A 229 -6.29 3.16 16.18
CA GLU A 229 -7.28 3.34 15.10
C GLU A 229 -7.45 2.03 14.32
N PHE A 230 -7.44 0.92 15.05
CA PHE A 230 -7.24 -0.42 14.49
C PHE A 230 -8.12 -0.75 13.28
N PRO A 231 -9.46 -0.52 13.28
CA PRO A 231 -10.29 -0.81 12.10
C PRO A 231 -9.90 -0.01 10.86
N HIS A 232 -9.46 1.24 11.04
CA HIS A 232 -8.99 2.10 9.95
C HIS A 232 -7.66 1.59 9.39
N ALA A 233 -6.69 1.37 10.28
CA ALA A 233 -5.36 0.88 9.89
C ALA A 233 -5.43 -0.47 9.17
N VAL A 234 -6.23 -1.41 9.69
CA VAL A 234 -6.44 -2.73 9.05
C VAL A 234 -7.06 -2.57 7.67
N ALA A 235 -8.10 -1.75 7.53
CA ALA A 235 -8.73 -1.50 6.23
C ALA A 235 -7.75 -0.86 5.23
N GLN A 236 -6.95 0.10 5.68
CA GLN A 236 -5.93 0.77 4.89
C GLN A 236 -4.89 -0.21 4.35
N PHE A 237 -4.29 -1.01 5.24
CA PHE A 237 -3.25 -1.96 4.84
C PHE A 237 -3.78 -3.12 4.00
N ILE A 238 -5.00 -3.62 4.27
CA ILE A 238 -5.60 -4.67 3.41
C ILE A 238 -5.91 -4.10 2.02
N ALA A 239 -6.45 -2.89 1.93
CA ALA A 239 -6.69 -2.25 0.65
C ALA A 239 -5.39 -1.99 -0.12
N CYS A 240 -4.36 -1.49 0.58
CA CYS A 240 -3.02 -1.34 0.03
C CYS A 240 -2.47 -2.68 -0.51
N THR A 241 -2.62 -3.75 0.29
CA THR A 241 -2.19 -5.11 -0.08
C THR A 241 -2.90 -5.58 -1.35
N TYR A 242 -4.22 -5.49 -1.38
CA TYR A 242 -5.02 -5.87 -2.53
C TYR A 242 -4.63 -5.10 -3.80
N LEU A 243 -4.48 -3.78 -3.71
CA LEU A 243 -4.13 -2.95 -4.86
C LEU A 243 -2.69 -3.19 -5.34
N ALA A 244 -1.74 -3.39 -4.42
CA ALA A 244 -0.35 -3.71 -4.76
C ALA A 244 -0.23 -5.09 -5.41
N ASP A 245 -0.99 -6.09 -4.95
CA ASP A 245 -1.06 -7.41 -5.57
C ASP A 245 -1.65 -7.39 -7.00
N LEU A 246 -2.43 -6.35 -7.33
CA LEU A 246 -2.89 -6.08 -8.69
C LEU A 246 -1.86 -5.32 -9.55
N GLY A 247 -0.68 -5.01 -8.99
CA GLY A 247 0.40 -4.31 -9.68
C GLY A 247 0.33 -2.78 -9.58
N ASN A 248 -0.56 -2.21 -8.77
CA ASN A 248 -0.61 -0.76 -8.58
C ASN A 248 0.50 -0.30 -7.62
N PRO A 249 1.27 0.74 -7.94
CA PRO A 249 2.31 1.25 -7.06
C PRO A 249 1.69 2.22 -6.04
N ILE A 250 1.48 1.74 -4.80
CA ILE A 250 0.80 2.49 -3.73
C ILE A 250 1.81 3.19 -2.82
N GLY A 251 1.54 4.44 -2.48
CA GLY A 251 2.25 5.22 -1.48
C GLY A 251 1.39 5.51 -0.26
N PHE A 252 2.04 5.78 0.87
CA PHE A 252 1.39 6.21 2.12
C PHE A 252 1.68 7.68 2.35
N ASN A 253 0.66 8.48 2.65
CA ASN A 253 0.89 9.86 3.07
C ASN A 253 1.34 9.91 4.53
N ASP A 254 2.36 10.72 4.81
CA ASP A 254 2.74 11.03 6.18
C ASP A 254 1.84 12.17 6.70
N ALA A 255 0.94 11.83 7.61
CA ALA A 255 0.05 12.77 8.28
C ALA A 255 0.80 13.92 8.99
N LYS A 256 2.10 13.77 9.29
CA LYS A 256 2.93 14.83 9.89
C LYS A 256 3.46 15.84 8.88
N LEU A 257 3.65 15.44 7.62
CA LEU A 257 4.22 16.29 6.56
C LEU A 257 3.14 17.12 5.87
N HIS A 258 1.91 16.63 5.82
CA HIS A 258 0.80 17.35 5.20
C HIS A 258 -0.08 18.04 6.25
N ARG A 259 0.11 19.36 6.44
CA ARG A 259 -0.86 20.18 7.20
C ARG A 259 -2.13 20.37 6.36
N GLY A 260 -3.13 19.50 6.52
CA GLY A 260 -4.43 19.62 5.83
C GLY A 260 -5.16 18.29 5.62
N GLN A 261 -6.18 18.30 4.76
CA GLN A 261 -6.91 17.12 4.29
C GLN A 261 -6.07 16.39 3.22
N SER A 262 -5.13 15.54 3.66
CA SER A 262 -4.42 14.63 2.75
C SER A 262 -5.08 13.25 2.80
N PRO A 263 -5.25 12.56 1.65
CA PRO A 263 -5.78 11.19 1.65
C PRO A 263 -4.83 10.23 2.39
N ASP A 264 -5.33 9.11 2.91
CA ASP A 264 -4.50 8.12 3.62
C ASP A 264 -3.36 7.52 2.75
N MET A 265 -3.63 7.30 1.46
CA MET A 265 -2.71 6.70 0.50
C MET A 265 -2.83 7.40 -0.86
N PHE A 266 -1.90 7.11 -1.75
CA PHE A 266 -1.92 7.69 -3.10
C PHE A 266 -1.26 6.79 -4.14
N ILE A 267 -1.52 7.10 -5.42
CA ILE A 267 -0.80 6.58 -6.58
C ILE A 267 -0.23 7.77 -7.33
N ASN A 268 1.06 7.71 -7.66
CA ASN A 268 1.67 8.69 -8.55
C ASN A 268 1.24 8.37 -9.99
N PHE A 269 0.50 9.27 -10.63
CA PHE A 269 0.14 9.13 -12.04
C PHE A 269 1.23 9.71 -12.94
N GLY A 270 1.80 10.85 -12.53
CA GLY A 270 2.91 11.53 -13.19
C GLY A 270 3.90 12.11 -12.16
N PRO A 271 4.81 13.00 -12.58
CA PRO A 271 5.84 13.58 -11.71
C PRO A 271 5.23 14.42 -10.57
N THR A 272 4.10 15.07 -10.81
CA THR A 272 3.42 15.95 -9.83
C THR A 272 1.95 15.62 -9.62
N THR A 273 1.42 14.62 -10.33
CA THR A 273 -0.01 14.28 -10.33
C THR A 273 -0.24 13.02 -9.52
N GLN A 274 -1.14 13.10 -8.53
CA GLN A 274 -1.46 12.00 -7.62
C GLN A 274 -2.96 11.71 -7.61
N ILE A 275 -3.30 10.44 -7.53
CA ILE A 275 -4.65 9.97 -7.24
C ILE A 275 -4.71 9.59 -5.77
N GLY A 276 -5.57 10.26 -5.01
CA GLY A 276 -5.77 9.98 -3.59
C GLY A 276 -6.60 8.73 -3.35
N ILE A 277 -6.30 8.02 -2.26
CA ILE A 277 -7.08 6.90 -1.76
C ILE A 277 -7.38 7.18 -0.29
N GLU A 278 -8.67 7.38 0.00
CA GLU A 278 -9.15 7.69 1.35
C GLU A 278 -9.86 6.49 1.96
N VAL A 279 -9.50 6.13 3.18
CA VAL A 279 -10.05 4.99 3.91
C VAL A 279 -11.06 5.49 4.94
N LYS A 280 -12.17 4.77 5.09
CA LYS A 280 -13.18 5.01 6.12
C LYS A 280 -13.57 3.69 6.77
N ALA A 281 -13.35 3.59 8.07
CA ALA A 281 -13.82 2.47 8.90
C ALA A 281 -14.93 2.94 9.86
N PRO A 282 -16.19 3.07 9.40
CA PRO A 282 -17.27 3.55 10.26
C PRO A 282 -17.52 2.59 11.42
N ALA A 283 -17.60 3.12 12.65
CA ALA A 283 -17.84 2.34 13.87
C ALA A 283 -19.11 1.47 13.80
N ASP A 284 -20.14 1.92 13.07
CA ASP A 284 -21.36 1.15 12.82
C ASP A 284 -21.16 -0.17 12.06
N LEU A 285 -20.04 -0.31 11.34
CA LEU A 285 -19.68 -1.50 10.57
C LEU A 285 -18.51 -2.27 11.19
N GLN A 286 -18.22 -2.05 12.48
CA GLN A 286 -17.17 -2.77 13.18
C GLN A 286 -17.75 -3.70 14.25
N TRP A 287 -17.12 -4.87 14.42
CA TRP A 287 -17.36 -5.71 15.59
C TRP A 287 -17.14 -4.89 16.88
N PRO A 288 -17.97 -5.04 17.93
CA PRO A 288 -18.99 -6.07 18.14
C PRO A 288 -20.39 -5.70 17.64
N ARG A 289 -20.56 -4.65 16.83
CA ARG A 289 -21.89 -4.24 16.40
C ARG A 289 -22.50 -5.28 15.45
N PRO A 290 -23.81 -5.54 15.56
CA PRO A 290 -24.50 -6.42 14.62
C PRO A 290 -24.55 -5.77 13.23
N MET A 291 -24.72 -6.59 12.20
CA MET A 291 -24.94 -6.13 10.83
C MET A 291 -26.15 -5.17 10.78
N PRO A 292 -25.99 -3.93 10.28
CA PRO A 292 -27.12 -3.02 10.10
C PRO A 292 -28.11 -3.54 9.05
N ASP A 293 -29.37 -3.11 9.15
CA ASP A 293 -30.31 -3.25 8.03
C ASP A 293 -29.85 -2.43 6.80
N LEU A 294 -30.39 -2.77 5.62
CA LEU A 294 -29.98 -2.15 4.36
C LEU A 294 -30.18 -0.63 4.33
N ALA A 295 -31.26 -0.12 4.92
CA ALA A 295 -31.56 1.32 4.91
C ALA A 295 -30.58 2.11 5.80
N ARG A 296 -30.16 1.53 6.93
CA ARG A 296 -29.11 2.07 7.78
C ARG A 296 -27.74 1.95 7.11
N LEU A 297 -27.45 0.82 6.47
CA LEU A 297 -26.21 0.60 5.72
C LEU A 297 -26.02 1.65 4.62
N GLU A 298 -27.06 1.90 3.81
CA GLU A 298 -27.06 2.95 2.79
C GLU A 298 -26.72 4.33 3.38
N ARG A 299 -27.38 4.70 4.49
CA ARG A 299 -27.14 6.00 5.15
C ARG A 299 -25.70 6.13 5.66
N ILE A 300 -25.14 5.06 6.21
CA ILE A 300 -23.74 5.04 6.67
C ILE A 300 -22.81 5.27 5.48
N ILE A 301 -22.99 4.51 4.39
CA ILE A 301 -22.14 4.59 3.19
C ILE A 301 -22.19 6.00 2.59
N ILE A 302 -23.38 6.54 2.34
CA ILE A 302 -23.54 7.89 1.76
C ILE A 302 -22.84 8.94 2.63
N LYS A 303 -22.96 8.82 3.97
CA LYS A 303 -22.27 9.73 4.90
C LYS A 303 -20.76 9.63 4.78
N GLN A 304 -20.19 8.42 4.67
CA GLN A 304 -18.74 8.24 4.53
C GLN A 304 -18.23 8.73 3.17
N LEU A 305 -18.96 8.45 2.08
CA LEU A 305 -18.59 8.92 0.74
C LEU A 305 -18.53 10.45 0.67
N LYS A 306 -19.49 11.15 1.29
CA LYS A 306 -19.49 12.62 1.35
C LYS A 306 -18.28 13.16 2.12
N ARG A 307 -17.97 12.56 3.28
CA ARG A 307 -16.80 12.97 4.09
C ARG A 307 -15.48 12.71 3.37
N ALA A 308 -15.33 11.55 2.75
CA ALA A 308 -14.13 11.21 2.00
C ALA A 308 -13.95 12.12 0.77
N ALA A 309 -15.05 12.48 0.10
CA ALA A 309 -15.03 13.39 -1.04
C ALA A 309 -14.47 14.79 -0.72
N GLU A 310 -14.56 15.25 0.54
CA GLU A 310 -13.96 16.52 0.99
C GLU A 310 -12.44 16.44 1.10
N GLN A 311 -11.86 15.24 1.21
CA GLN A 311 -10.41 15.02 1.35
C GLN A 311 -9.73 14.62 0.02
N LEU A 312 -10.52 14.38 -1.03
CA LEU A 312 -10.01 14.03 -2.35
C LEU A 312 -9.94 15.28 -3.24
N SER A 313 -8.90 15.36 -4.08
CA SER A 313 -8.79 16.41 -5.09
C SER A 313 -9.95 16.30 -6.09
N VAL A 314 -10.56 17.44 -6.41
CA VAL A 314 -11.64 17.51 -7.41
C VAL A 314 -11.10 17.33 -8.83
N ASP A 315 -9.87 17.77 -9.09
CA ASP A 315 -9.29 17.82 -10.44
C ASP A 315 -8.86 16.45 -10.96
N VAL A 316 -8.26 15.63 -10.08
CA VAL A 316 -7.75 14.29 -10.42
C VAL A 316 -8.70 13.19 -9.94
N GLY A 317 -9.48 13.48 -8.89
CA GLY A 317 -10.34 12.51 -8.23
C GLY A 317 -9.60 11.55 -7.30
N GLY A 318 -10.29 10.49 -6.88
CA GLY A 318 -9.71 9.49 -5.97
C GLY A 318 -10.57 8.26 -5.72
N ILE A 319 -10.02 7.30 -4.99
CA ILE A 319 -10.72 6.09 -4.54
C ILE A 319 -11.16 6.29 -3.09
N VAL A 320 -12.36 5.82 -2.75
CA VAL A 320 -12.77 5.68 -1.35
C VAL A 320 -12.80 4.22 -0.97
N VAL A 321 -12.16 3.86 0.13
CA VAL A 321 -12.15 2.50 0.69
C VAL A 321 -13.03 2.46 1.93
N LEU A 322 -13.98 1.53 1.97
CA LEU A 322 -14.82 1.28 3.14
C LEU A 322 -14.33 0.03 3.87
N GLY A 323 -13.89 0.19 5.11
CA GLY A 323 -13.50 -0.90 6.02
C GLY A 323 -14.67 -1.37 6.87
N ALA A 324 -14.91 -2.68 6.90
CA ALA A 324 -15.94 -3.30 7.72
C ALA A 324 -15.45 -4.63 8.32
N SER A 325 -15.83 -4.89 9.58
CA SER A 325 -15.43 -6.06 10.37
C SER A 325 -16.59 -6.72 11.12
N VAL A 326 -17.84 -6.43 10.76
CA VAL A 326 -18.99 -7.10 11.37
C VAL A 326 -18.92 -8.62 11.14
N ALA A 327 -19.24 -9.40 12.17
CA ALA A 327 -19.22 -10.85 12.14
C ALA A 327 -20.43 -11.42 11.37
N SER A 328 -20.51 -11.17 10.06
CA SER A 328 -21.59 -11.66 9.20
C SER A 328 -21.05 -12.11 7.83
N PRO A 329 -21.33 -13.35 7.40
CA PRO A 329 -20.95 -13.81 6.07
C PRO A 329 -21.73 -13.10 4.95
N LEU A 330 -22.83 -12.40 5.27
CA LEU A 330 -23.67 -11.70 4.30
C LEU A 330 -23.18 -10.28 3.96
N LEU A 331 -22.12 -9.81 4.62
CA LEU A 331 -21.66 -8.42 4.49
C LEU A 331 -21.33 -8.06 3.04
N ARG A 332 -20.56 -8.90 2.34
CA ARG A 332 -20.22 -8.68 0.94
C ARG A 332 -21.45 -8.68 0.04
N THR A 333 -22.30 -9.70 0.19
CA THR A 333 -23.54 -9.86 -0.59
C THR A 333 -24.50 -8.70 -0.41
N ALA A 334 -24.45 -8.00 0.73
CA ALA A 334 -25.21 -6.78 0.96
C ALA A 334 -24.52 -5.51 0.40
N LEU A 335 -23.21 -5.38 0.56
CA LEU A 335 -22.46 -4.18 0.17
C LEU A 335 -22.34 -4.02 -1.34
N GLU A 336 -21.94 -5.06 -2.06
CA GLU A 336 -21.59 -4.97 -3.47
C GLU A 336 -22.78 -4.50 -4.35
N PRO A 337 -23.98 -5.11 -4.27
CA PRO A 337 -25.14 -4.63 -5.02
C PRO A 337 -25.57 -3.22 -4.62
N LEU A 338 -25.47 -2.87 -3.34
CA LEU A 338 -25.83 -1.54 -2.84
C LEU A 338 -24.91 -0.45 -3.39
N LEU A 339 -23.60 -0.70 -3.47
CA LEU A 339 -22.65 0.25 -4.05
C LEU A 339 -22.89 0.46 -5.55
N ILE A 340 -23.17 -0.62 -6.29
CA ILE A 340 -23.56 -0.54 -7.71
C ILE A 340 -24.81 0.31 -7.87
N ASP A 341 -25.85 0.04 -7.07
CA ASP A 341 -27.11 0.80 -7.09
C ASP A 341 -26.90 2.29 -6.74
N LEU A 342 -26.08 2.61 -5.73
CA LEU A 342 -25.74 3.99 -5.39
C LEU A 342 -25.02 4.72 -6.53
N GLY A 343 -24.13 4.03 -7.24
CA GLY A 343 -23.49 4.54 -8.46
C GLY A 343 -24.52 4.87 -9.54
N ARG A 344 -25.43 3.94 -9.84
CA ARG A 344 -26.51 4.12 -10.83
C ARG A 344 -27.47 5.26 -10.46
N ARG A 345 -27.83 5.37 -9.18
CA ARG A 345 -28.66 6.47 -8.63
C ARG A 345 -27.91 7.80 -8.49
N LYS A 346 -26.67 7.90 -8.97
CA LYS A 346 -25.83 9.10 -8.93
C LYS A 346 -25.60 9.63 -7.50
N LYS A 347 -25.64 8.76 -6.49
CA LYS A 347 -25.39 9.09 -5.09
C LYS A 347 -23.91 9.10 -4.73
N VAL A 348 -23.05 8.54 -5.59
CA VAL A 348 -21.59 8.65 -5.51
C VAL A 348 -21.14 9.97 -6.16
N PRO A 349 -20.39 10.85 -5.45
CA PRO A 349 -19.75 12.03 -6.01
C PRO A 349 -18.94 11.73 -7.29
N SER A 350 -18.95 12.62 -8.28
CA SER A 350 -18.37 12.36 -9.61
C SER A 350 -16.84 12.32 -9.64
N HIS A 351 -16.16 12.96 -8.69
CA HIS A 351 -14.70 12.91 -8.56
C HIS A 351 -14.20 11.68 -7.78
N ILE A 352 -15.10 10.82 -7.29
CA ILE A 352 -14.72 9.50 -6.79
C ILE A 352 -14.66 8.54 -7.97
N ALA A 353 -13.47 8.01 -8.28
CA ALA A 353 -13.22 7.06 -9.36
C ALA A 353 -13.85 5.69 -9.11
N GLY A 354 -13.82 5.24 -7.86
CA GLY A 354 -14.36 3.96 -7.45
C GLY A 354 -14.45 3.85 -5.94
N ILE A 355 -15.18 2.82 -5.50
CA ILE A 355 -15.35 2.49 -4.09
C ILE A 355 -14.76 1.11 -3.87
N GLY A 356 -13.69 1.04 -3.10
CA GLY A 356 -13.14 -0.21 -2.56
C GLY A 356 -13.87 -0.60 -1.28
N CYS A 357 -13.97 -1.90 -1.02
CA CYS A 357 -14.45 -2.44 0.24
C CYS A 357 -13.47 -3.46 0.77
N VAL A 358 -13.19 -3.38 2.07
CA VAL A 358 -12.47 -4.38 2.84
C VAL A 358 -13.43 -4.96 3.86
N CYS A 359 -13.76 -6.23 3.69
CA CYS A 359 -14.61 -7.00 4.58
C CYS A 359 -13.73 -8.01 5.31
N THR A 360 -13.39 -7.71 6.56
CA THR A 360 -12.74 -8.71 7.43
C THR A 360 -13.83 -9.56 8.05
N ASN A 361 -13.88 -10.85 7.68
CA ASN A 361 -14.78 -11.78 8.35
C ASN A 361 -14.03 -12.40 9.53
N PRO A 362 -14.43 -12.12 10.78
CA PRO A 362 -13.75 -12.65 11.95
C PRO A 362 -14.06 -14.12 12.23
N SER A 363 -14.86 -14.80 11.39
CA SER A 363 -15.07 -16.24 11.50
C SER A 363 -13.86 -17.00 10.95
N ALA A 364 -13.09 -17.61 11.85
CA ALA A 364 -11.99 -18.48 11.50
C ALA A 364 -12.53 -19.79 10.90
N THR A 365 -11.99 -20.20 9.74
CA THR A 365 -12.21 -21.55 9.21
C THR A 365 -11.17 -22.48 9.83
N PHE A 366 -11.62 -23.55 10.48
CA PHE A 366 -10.75 -24.53 11.13
C PHE A 366 -10.62 -25.75 10.22
N ALA A 367 -9.42 -26.01 9.70
CA ALA A 367 -9.09 -27.32 9.16
C ALA A 367 -8.12 -28.03 10.11
N PRO A 368 -8.54 -29.08 10.84
CA PRO A 368 -7.64 -29.82 11.71
C PRO A 368 -6.54 -30.47 10.85
N ARG A 369 -5.27 -30.20 11.19
CA ARG A 369 -4.09 -30.88 10.64
C ARG A 369 -3.66 -32.04 11.55
N SER A 370 -3.85 -31.90 12.86
CA SER A 370 -3.63 -32.95 13.88
C SER A 370 -4.41 -32.64 15.17
N ALA A 371 -4.27 -33.49 16.20
CA ALA A 371 -4.91 -33.28 17.51
C ALA A 371 -4.50 -31.96 18.22
N ARG A 372 -3.41 -31.31 17.78
CA ARG A 372 -2.89 -30.03 18.31
C ARG A 372 -2.61 -28.98 17.24
N GLU A 373 -2.98 -29.26 15.99
CA GLU A 373 -2.70 -28.37 14.87
C GLU A 373 -3.97 -28.16 14.07
N PHE A 374 -4.25 -26.91 13.76
CA PHE A 374 -5.34 -26.51 12.91
C PHE A 374 -4.83 -25.41 11.99
N SER A 375 -5.12 -25.52 10.70
CA SER A 375 -4.94 -24.37 9.81
C SER A 375 -6.10 -23.43 9.99
N LEU A 376 -5.77 -22.20 10.35
CA LEU A 376 -6.66 -21.06 10.44
C LEU A 376 -6.48 -20.20 9.20
N SER A 377 -7.52 -20.09 8.36
CA SER A 377 -7.54 -19.11 7.27
C SER A 377 -8.33 -17.88 7.71
N SER A 378 -7.67 -16.73 7.82
CA SER A 378 -8.34 -15.43 7.93
C SER A 378 -8.87 -15.02 6.55
N SER A 379 -10.19 -14.95 6.35
CA SER A 379 -10.75 -14.42 5.10
C SER A 379 -10.99 -12.92 5.26
N ALA A 380 -10.08 -12.12 4.70
CA ALA A 380 -10.40 -10.74 4.35
C ALA A 380 -10.78 -10.73 2.87
N ASP A 381 -12.00 -10.29 2.58
CA ASP A 381 -12.46 -10.07 1.21
C ASP A 381 -12.24 -8.60 0.85
N ALA A 382 -11.50 -8.35 -0.22
CA ALA A 382 -11.37 -7.03 -0.81
C ALA A 382 -11.96 -7.03 -2.23
N PHE A 383 -12.76 -6.00 -2.54
CA PHE A 383 -13.34 -5.80 -3.86
C PHE A 383 -13.53 -4.32 -4.16
N ALA A 384 -13.79 -3.96 -5.41
CA ALA A 384 -14.02 -2.57 -5.82
C ALA A 384 -15.15 -2.45 -6.84
N VAL A 385 -15.88 -1.34 -6.77
CA VAL A 385 -16.93 -0.95 -7.73
C VAL A 385 -16.55 0.38 -8.37
N LEU A 386 -16.53 0.41 -9.70
CA LEU A 386 -16.22 1.62 -10.46
C LEU A 386 -17.39 2.62 -10.44
N ASN A 387 -17.08 3.92 -10.40
CA ASN A 387 -18.08 4.95 -10.59
C ASN A 387 -18.28 5.23 -12.08
N PRO A 388 -19.46 4.97 -12.66
CA PRO A 388 -19.72 5.20 -14.08
C PRO A 388 -19.68 6.67 -14.49
N ARG A 389 -19.66 7.60 -13.52
CA ARG A 389 -19.57 9.05 -13.77
C ARG A 389 -18.14 9.59 -13.74
N PHE A 390 -17.15 8.75 -13.45
CA PHE A 390 -15.77 9.18 -13.40
C PHE A 390 -15.20 9.32 -14.83
N PRO A 391 -14.61 10.47 -15.18
CA PRO A 391 -14.21 10.76 -16.56
C PRO A 391 -13.00 9.95 -17.05
N TYR A 392 -12.24 9.29 -16.16
CA TYR A 392 -10.99 8.59 -16.50
C TYR A 392 -11.02 7.10 -16.10
N PRO A 393 -11.78 6.23 -16.80
CA PRO A 393 -12.03 4.85 -16.37
C PRO A 393 -10.80 3.91 -16.46
N GLN A 394 -9.71 4.31 -17.12
CA GLN A 394 -8.57 3.42 -17.42
C GLN A 394 -7.40 3.50 -16.43
N VAL A 395 -7.49 4.34 -15.40
CA VAL A 395 -6.29 4.73 -14.63
C VAL A 395 -5.89 3.72 -13.55
N LEU A 396 -6.80 2.82 -13.15
CA LEU A 396 -6.60 1.97 -11.97
C LEU A 396 -7.04 0.52 -12.25
N THR A 397 -6.14 -0.43 -12.03
CA THR A 397 -6.49 -1.85 -12.03
C THR A 397 -7.13 -2.17 -10.68
N LEU A 398 -8.46 -2.08 -10.62
CA LEU A 398 -9.24 -2.27 -9.39
C LEU A 398 -9.81 -3.70 -9.23
N SER A 399 -9.69 -4.52 -10.26
CA SER A 399 -10.06 -5.94 -10.26
C SER A 399 -9.10 -6.75 -11.12
N ARG A 400 -8.93 -8.05 -10.79
CA ARG A 400 -8.30 -9.00 -11.72
C ARG A 400 -9.13 -9.06 -12.99
N GLN A 401 -8.51 -8.93 -14.16
CA GLN A 401 -9.20 -9.25 -15.41
C GLN A 401 -9.56 -10.74 -15.36
N GLY A 402 -10.85 -11.04 -15.55
CA GLY A 402 -11.40 -12.40 -15.52
C GLY A 402 -11.04 -13.21 -16.75
#